data_AF-A0A2V3A4G3-F1
#
_entry.id   AF-A0A2V3A4G3-F1
#
_cell.length_a   1.000
_cell.length_b   1.000
_cell.length_c   1.000
_cell.angle_alpha   90.00
_cell.angle_beta   90.00
_cell.angle_gamma   90.00
#
_symmetry.space_group_name_H-M   'P 1'
#
loop_
_entity.id
_entity.type
_entity.pdbx_description
1 polymer ?
#
loop_
_entity_poly.entity_id
_entity_poly.type
_entity_poly.pdbx_seq_one_letter_code
_entity_poly.pdbx_strand_id
1 'polypeptide(L)'
;MKKLGLVMMTFLIGTLLTIKPAEAAYLSEYDKYVEVSYEEARKIADLFGLQDISLGEETARLSFEMQESLIAKVEKILNTEIDHYYIWLTVNGEPVLGIDPPVALYN
;
A
#
# COMPACT_ATOMS: atom_id res chain seq x y z
N MET A 1 46.98 -7.22 -18.67
CA MET A 1 45.69 -6.82 -19.29
C MET A 1 44.56 -7.84 -19.06
N LYS A 2 44.76 -9.15 -19.30
CA LYS A 2 43.70 -10.18 -19.15
C LYS A 2 43.05 -10.25 -17.75
N LYS A 3 43.83 -10.01 -16.68
CA LYS A 3 43.33 -10.01 -15.29
C LYS A 3 42.48 -8.78 -14.92
N LEU A 4 42.70 -7.65 -15.59
CA LEU A 4 41.97 -6.41 -15.31
C LEU A 4 40.54 -6.46 -15.89
N GLY A 5 40.40 -7.03 -17.10
CA GLY A 5 39.10 -7.27 -17.71
C GLY A 5 38.24 -8.27 -16.93
N LEU A 6 38.87 -9.30 -16.34
CA LEU A 6 38.16 -10.27 -15.50
C LEU A 6 37.60 -9.61 -14.24
N VAL A 7 38.36 -8.72 -13.59
CA VAL A 7 37.92 -7.98 -12.39
C VAL A 7 36.78 -7.00 -12.71
N MET A 8 36.84 -6.29 -13.84
CA MET A 8 35.73 -5.44 -14.27
C MET A 8 34.47 -6.25 -14.57
N MET A 9 34.62 -7.43 -15.18
CA MET A 9 33.49 -8.27 -15.56
C MET A 9 32.81 -8.89 -14.32
N THR A 10 33.57 -9.33 -13.31
CA THR A 10 32.98 -9.76 -12.03
C THR A 10 32.33 -8.61 -11.28
N PHE A 11 32.86 -7.38 -11.37
CA PHE A 11 32.25 -6.21 -10.76
C PHE A 11 30.90 -5.86 -11.42
N LEU A 12 30.84 -5.87 -12.76
CA LEU A 12 29.61 -5.65 -13.53
C LEU A 12 28.54 -6.73 -13.27
N ILE A 13 28.94 -8.00 -13.22
CA ILE A 13 28.01 -9.11 -12.91
C ILE A 13 27.51 -8.98 -11.46
N GLY A 14 28.38 -8.58 -10.52
CA GLY A 14 27.99 -8.33 -9.13
C GLY A 14 26.92 -7.25 -9.00
N THR A 15 27.03 -6.15 -9.76
CA THR A 15 26.02 -5.07 -9.73
C THR A 15 24.68 -5.45 -10.35
N LEU A 16 24.64 -6.37 -11.30
CA LEU A 16 23.39 -6.85 -11.91
C LEU A 16 22.59 -7.75 -10.96
N LEU A 17 23.26 -8.42 -10.02
CA LEU A 17 22.63 -9.31 -9.03
C LEU A 17 22.07 -8.58 -7.80
N THR A 18 22.34 -7.28 -7.66
CA THR A 18 21.85 -6.46 -6.54
C THR A 18 20.62 -5.62 -6.88
N ILE A 19 20.16 -5.66 -8.14
CA ILE A 19 18.92 -5.01 -8.54
C ILE A 19 17.79 -5.86 -7.95
N LYS A 20 17.32 -5.49 -6.77
CA LYS A 20 16.02 -5.98 -6.30
C LYS A 20 14.98 -5.56 -7.33
N PRO A 21 14.00 -6.42 -7.66
CA PRO A 21 12.79 -5.95 -8.32
C PRO A 21 12.30 -4.71 -7.56
N ALA A 22 11.77 -3.72 -8.27
CA ALA A 22 10.80 -2.84 -7.61
C ALA A 22 9.79 -3.79 -6.95
N GLU A 23 9.44 -3.52 -5.71
CA GLU A 23 8.41 -4.24 -4.97
C GLU A 23 7.30 -3.20 -4.80
N ALA A 24 6.06 -3.56 -5.10
CA ALA A 24 4.91 -2.69 -4.86
C ALA A 24 4.95 -2.17 -3.43
N ALA A 25 4.87 -0.85 -3.27
CA ALA A 25 5.07 -0.22 -1.99
C ALA A 25 3.79 0.47 -1.51
N TYR A 26 3.42 0.17 -0.26
CA TYR A 26 2.56 1.07 0.50
C TYR A 26 3.36 2.34 0.81
N LEU A 27 3.02 3.43 0.13
CA LEU A 27 3.72 4.72 0.22
C LEU A 27 3.08 5.60 1.30
N SER A 28 3.26 5.23 2.57
CA SER A 28 2.67 5.91 3.73
C SER A 28 2.95 7.43 3.80
N GLU A 29 4.03 7.91 3.19
CA GLU A 29 4.36 9.33 3.10
C GLU A 29 3.36 10.15 2.25
N TYR A 30 2.59 9.49 1.39
CA TYR A 30 1.53 10.12 0.60
C TYR A 30 0.16 10.05 1.28
N ASP A 31 0.05 9.39 2.42
CA ASP A 31 -1.21 9.28 3.15
C ASP A 31 -1.83 10.66 3.43
N LYS A 32 -3.16 10.65 3.48
CA LYS A 32 -3.97 11.83 3.76
C LYS A 32 -4.89 11.51 4.90
N TYR A 33 -5.08 12.47 5.80
CA TYR A 33 -5.98 12.35 6.93
C TYR A 33 -7.13 13.33 6.75
N VAL A 34 -8.36 12.81 6.79
CA VAL A 34 -9.58 13.58 6.57
C VAL A 34 -10.47 13.43 7.80
N GLU A 35 -10.62 14.53 8.53
CA GLU A 35 -11.52 14.58 9.67
C GLU A 35 -12.97 14.57 9.20
N VAL A 36 -13.78 13.67 9.76
CA VAL A 36 -15.19 13.48 9.44
C VAL A 36 -16.02 13.31 10.71
N SER A 37 -17.34 13.44 10.61
CA SER A 37 -18.20 13.09 11.73
C SER A 37 -18.22 11.57 11.97
N TYR A 38 -18.50 11.17 13.21
CA TYR A 38 -18.68 9.77 13.57
C TYR A 38 -19.74 9.08 12.70
N GLU A 39 -20.84 9.77 12.40
CA GLU A 39 -21.93 9.22 11.58
C GLU A 39 -21.50 8.97 10.13
N GLU A 40 -20.69 9.84 9.55
CA GLU A 40 -20.13 9.67 8.21
C GLU A 40 -19.15 8.49 8.17
N ALA A 41 -18.20 8.46 9.10
CA ALA A 41 -17.25 7.34 9.21
C ALA A 41 -17.97 6.01 9.40
N ARG A 42 -19.04 5.97 10.21
CA ARG A 42 -19.82 4.76 10.48
C ARG A 42 -20.49 4.24 9.22
N LYS A 43 -21.17 5.12 8.47
CA LYS A 43 -21.82 4.76 7.20
C LYS A 43 -20.82 4.18 6.20
N ILE A 44 -19.61 4.73 6.14
CA ILE A 44 -18.58 4.24 5.22
C ILE A 44 -18.01 2.91 5.71
N ALA A 45 -17.71 2.76 6.99
CA ALA A 45 -17.26 1.49 7.57
C ALA A 45 -18.28 0.36 7.35
N ASP A 46 -19.58 0.67 7.33
CA ASP A 46 -20.63 -0.29 7.00
C ASP A 46 -20.58 -0.76 5.55
N LEU A 47 -20.12 0.08 4.60
CA LEU A 47 -19.87 -0.32 3.21
C LEU A 47 -18.70 -1.31 3.10
N PHE A 48 -17.76 -1.26 4.05
CA PHE A 48 -16.68 -2.24 4.19
C PHE A 48 -17.11 -3.53 4.89
N GLY A 49 -18.38 -3.66 5.29
CA GLY A 49 -18.87 -4.85 6.01
C GLY A 49 -18.44 -4.89 7.48
N LEU A 50 -18.14 -3.73 8.08
CA LEU A 50 -17.66 -3.62 9.47
C LEU A 50 -18.77 -3.19 10.44
N GLN A 51 -20.03 -3.51 10.14
CA GLN A 51 -21.21 -2.99 10.88
C GLN A 51 -21.19 -3.34 12.37
N ASP A 52 -20.65 -4.51 12.71
CA ASP A 52 -20.65 -5.04 14.08
C ASP A 52 -19.39 -4.63 14.89
N ILE A 53 -18.56 -3.74 14.34
CA ILE A 53 -17.28 -3.35 14.95
C ILE A 53 -17.30 -1.85 15.23
N SER A 54 -17.07 -1.46 16.49
CA SER A 54 -16.99 -0.05 16.88
C SER A 54 -15.86 0.68 16.13
N LEU A 55 -16.14 1.90 15.68
CA LEU A 55 -15.13 2.74 15.03
C LEU A 55 -13.93 2.96 15.95
N GLY A 56 -12.73 2.77 15.41
CA GLY A 56 -11.47 2.95 16.13
C GLY A 56 -10.31 2.24 15.42
N GLU A 57 -9.28 1.92 16.19
CA GLU A 57 -8.07 1.24 15.71
C GLU A 57 -8.38 -0.07 14.96
N GLU A 58 -9.35 -0.85 15.45
CA GLU A 58 -9.69 -2.13 14.83
C GLU A 58 -10.35 -1.97 13.46
N THR A 59 -11.25 -0.99 13.29
CA THR A 59 -11.85 -0.72 11.96
C THR A 59 -10.82 -0.13 11.00
N ALA A 60 -9.87 0.68 11.50
CA ALA A 60 -8.76 1.19 10.71
C ALA A 60 -7.86 0.04 10.23
N ARG A 61 -7.47 -0.87 11.12
CA ARG A 61 -6.67 -2.06 10.80
C ARG A 61 -7.36 -2.97 9.79
N LEU A 62 -8.64 -3.30 10.02
CA LEU A 62 -9.38 -4.21 9.15
C LEU A 62 -9.60 -3.63 7.75
N SER A 63 -9.97 -2.35 7.65
CA SER A 63 -10.14 -1.69 6.35
C SER A 63 -8.85 -1.63 5.55
N PHE A 64 -7.71 -1.38 6.20
CA PHE A 64 -6.38 -1.47 5.59
C PHE A 64 -6.07 -2.88 5.11
N GLU A 65 -6.11 -3.88 5.98
CA GLU A 65 -5.77 -5.27 5.64
C GLU A 65 -6.65 -5.86 4.52
N MET A 66 -7.94 -5.49 4.50
CA MET A 66 -8.85 -5.90 3.43
C MET A 66 -8.40 -5.37 2.06
N GLN A 67 -7.93 -4.14 2.00
CA GLN A 67 -7.47 -3.49 0.77
C GLN A 67 -6.10 -4.03 0.36
N GLU A 68 -5.14 -4.14 1.27
CA GLU A 68 -3.84 -4.79 1.01
C GLU A 68 -4.01 -6.22 0.45
N SER A 69 -4.91 -7.01 1.04
CA SER A 69 -5.20 -8.36 0.58
C SER A 69 -5.81 -8.39 -0.82
N LEU A 70 -6.62 -7.38 -1.17
CA LEU A 70 -7.20 -7.24 -2.49
C LEU A 70 -6.15 -6.82 -3.52
N ILE A 71 -5.34 -5.81 -3.22
CA ILE A 71 -4.26 -5.29 -4.07
C ILE A 71 -3.30 -6.42 -4.41
N ALA A 72 -2.80 -7.17 -3.41
CA ALA A 72 -1.89 -8.29 -3.64
C ALA A 72 -2.47 -9.38 -4.58
N LYS A 73 -3.80 -9.61 -4.53
CA LYS A 73 -4.48 -10.54 -5.46
C LYS A 73 -4.56 -9.96 -6.87
N VAL A 74 -4.87 -8.66 -6.99
CA VAL A 74 -4.93 -7.95 -8.27
C VAL A 74 -3.56 -7.94 -8.93
N GLU A 75 -2.51 -7.60 -8.21
CA GLU A 75 -1.13 -7.59 -8.73
C GLU A 75 -0.71 -8.96 -9.27
N LYS A 76 -1.04 -10.03 -8.54
CA LYS A 76 -0.78 -11.40 -8.99
C LYS A 76 -1.53 -11.75 -10.28
N ILE A 77 -2.75 -11.24 -10.46
CA ILE A 77 -3.56 -11.47 -11.66
C ILE A 77 -3.02 -10.65 -12.84
N LEU A 78 -2.67 -9.38 -12.61
CA LEU A 78 -2.22 -8.45 -13.63
C LEU A 78 -0.73 -8.58 -13.94
N ASN A 79 0.03 -9.30 -13.12
CA ASN A 79 1.49 -9.37 -13.16
C ASN A 79 2.11 -7.95 -13.24
N THR A 80 1.56 -7.04 -12.43
CA THR A 80 1.91 -5.62 -12.38
C THR A 80 1.86 -5.18 -10.94
N GLU A 81 2.83 -4.38 -10.52
CA GLU A 81 2.91 -3.81 -9.17
C GLU A 81 2.08 -2.52 -9.09
N ILE A 82 1.40 -2.33 -7.96
CA ILE A 82 0.50 -1.20 -7.73
C ILE A 82 0.99 -0.49 -6.47
N ASP A 83 1.69 0.62 -6.65
CA ASP A 83 1.94 1.53 -5.54
C ASP A 83 0.63 2.17 -5.11
N HIS A 84 0.44 2.28 -3.80
CA HIS A 84 -0.80 2.77 -3.21
C HIS A 84 -0.50 3.53 -1.92
N TYR A 85 -1.46 4.35 -1.51
CA TYR A 85 -1.44 5.11 -0.27
C TYR A 85 -2.86 5.18 0.25
N TYR A 86 -3.08 5.69 1.46
CA TYR A 86 -4.42 5.69 2.05
C TYR A 86 -4.91 7.09 2.38
N ILE A 87 -6.21 7.29 2.16
CA ILE A 87 -6.98 8.33 2.81
C ILE A 87 -7.54 7.73 4.10
N TRP A 88 -7.00 8.17 5.23
CA TRP A 88 -7.47 7.82 6.56
C TRP A 88 -8.58 8.77 7.00
N LEU A 89 -9.76 8.23 7.25
CA LEU A 89 -10.82 8.96 7.94
C LEU A 89 -10.47 9.06 9.42
N THR A 90 -10.50 10.27 9.97
CA THR A 90 -10.27 10.51 11.39
C THR A 90 -11.54 11.01 12.07
N VAL A 91 -11.72 10.61 13.33
CA VAL A 91 -12.78 11.10 14.21
C VAL A 91 -12.13 11.54 15.52
N ASN A 92 -12.28 12.83 15.84
CA ASN A 92 -11.55 13.50 16.92
C ASN A 92 -10.03 13.39 16.79
N GLY A 93 -9.50 13.41 15.56
CA GLY A 93 -8.07 13.27 15.28
C GLY A 93 -7.53 11.84 15.32
N GLU A 94 -8.36 10.85 15.66
CA GLU A 94 -7.97 9.44 15.69
C GLU A 94 -8.38 8.75 14.37
N PRO A 95 -7.47 8.05 13.67
CA PRO A 95 -7.82 7.25 12.49
C PRO A 95 -8.79 6.12 12.82
N VAL A 96 -9.87 6.01 12.03
CA VAL A 96 -10.91 4.99 12.22
C VAL A 96 -11.17 4.14 10.98
N LEU A 97 -10.74 4.57 9.79
CA LEU A 97 -10.93 3.83 8.55
C LEU A 97 -9.90 4.25 7.51
N GLY A 98 -9.30 3.29 6.79
CA GLY A 98 -8.44 3.56 5.63
C GLY A 98 -9.17 3.30 4.33
N ILE A 99 -8.95 4.16 3.33
CA ILE A 99 -9.44 3.97 1.95
C ILE A 99 -8.26 4.17 1.00
N ASP A 100 -7.95 3.15 0.21
CA ASP A 100 -6.98 3.23 -0.87
C ASP A 100 -7.63 3.93 -2.09
N PRO A 101 -7.15 5.12 -2.51
CA PRO A 101 -7.54 5.71 -3.77
C PRO A 101 -6.75 5.03 -4.91
N PRO A 102 -7.43 4.43 -5.91
CA PRO A 102 -6.74 3.70 -6.96
C PRO A 102 -5.83 4.61 -7.77
N VAL A 103 -4.53 4.30 -7.80
CA VAL A 103 -3.55 4.93 -8.70
C VAL A 103 -2.75 3.84 -9.41
N ALA A 104 -2.99 3.64 -10.70
CA ALA A 104 -2.21 2.70 -11.50
C ALA A 104 -0.94 3.38 -12.04
N LEU A 105 0.23 2.83 -11.75
CA LEU A 105 1.48 3.25 -12.37
C LEU A 105 1.69 2.48 -13.70
N TYR A 106 1.24 3.11 -14.78
CA TYR A 106 1.49 2.77 -16.19
C TYR A 106 0.70 1.59 -16.81
N ASN A 107 0.37 1.74 -18.10
CA ASN A 107 -0.11 0.72 -19.04
C ASN A 107 0.97 0.45 -20.09
#